data_AF-I3UFY6-F1
#
_entry.id   AF-I3UFY6-F1
#
_cell.length_a   1.000
_cell.length_b   1.000
_cell.length_c   1.000
_cell.angle_alpha   90.00
_cell.angle_beta   90.00
_cell.angle_gamma   90.00
#
_symmetry.space_group_name_H-M   'P 1'
#
loop_
_entity.id
_entity.type
_entity.pdbx_description
1 polymer ?
#
loop_
_entity_poly.entity_id
_entity_poly.type
_entity_poly.pdbx_seq_one_letter_code
_entity_poly.pdbx_strand_id
1 'polypeptide(L)' 'MPFDFTVTPISMVWAAHSDREPASEWLRQQVEPILAQIEGVTP' A
#
# COMPACT_ATOMS: atom_id res chain seq x y z
N MET A 1 -29.71 -0.42 -9.93
CA MET A 1 -28.39 -0.81 -10.45
C MET A 1 -27.39 -0.64 -9.33
N PRO A 2 -26.61 -1.66 -8.93
CA PRO A 2 -25.45 -1.41 -8.08
C PRO A 2 -24.48 -0.51 -8.85
N PHE A 3 -23.91 0.47 -8.18
CA PHE A 3 -22.85 1.30 -8.75
C PHE A 3 -21.53 0.55 -8.57
N ASP A 4 -20.87 0.21 -9.67
CA ASP A 4 -19.49 -0.29 -9.66
C ASP A 4 -18.57 0.87 -9.27
N PHE A 5 -18.30 1.00 -7.97
CA PHE A 5 -17.28 1.89 -7.45
C PHE A 5 -15.93 1.19 -7.52
N THR A 6 -15.17 1.41 -8.59
CA THR A 6 -13.75 1.07 -8.63
C THR A 6 -12.98 2.03 -7.73
N VAL A 7 -12.69 1.57 -6.50
CA VAL A 7 -11.79 2.29 -5.59
C VAL A 7 -10.38 2.28 -6.18
N THR A 8 -9.73 3.44 -6.20
CA THR A 8 -8.35 3.56 -6.69
C THR A 8 -7.40 2.81 -5.74
N PRO A 9 -6.45 2.00 -6.27
CA PRO A 9 -5.53 1.23 -5.44
C PRO A 9 -4.66 2.12 -4.54
N ILE A 10 -4.33 1.64 -3.35
CA ILE A 10 -3.55 2.40 -2.37
C ILE A 10 -2.08 2.29 -2.75
N SER A 11 -1.47 3.40 -3.18
CA SER A 11 -0.05 3.45 -3.53
C SER A 11 0.79 3.99 -2.38
N MET A 12 1.88 3.31 -2.07
CA MET A 12 2.88 3.79 -1.12
C MET A 12 3.88 4.69 -1.87
N VAL A 13 4.10 5.91 -1.38
CA VAL A 13 4.97 6.91 -2.02
C VAL A 13 6.10 7.28 -1.06
N TRP A 14 7.34 7.22 -1.54
CA TRP A 14 8.53 7.63 -0.80
C TRP A 14 9.53 8.32 -1.72
N ALA A 15 10.53 8.98 -1.12
CA ALA A 15 11.59 9.63 -1.88
C ALA A 15 12.62 8.61 -2.37
N ALA A 16 13.15 8.79 -3.59
CA ALA A 16 14.05 7.81 -4.23
C ALA A 16 15.35 7.53 -3.43
N HIS A 17 15.81 8.45 -2.57
CA HIS A 17 16.97 8.20 -1.71
C HIS A 17 16.70 7.15 -0.62
N SER A 18 15.44 7.03 -0.18
CA SER A 18 15.01 6.08 0.84
C SER A 18 15.01 4.62 0.35
N ASP A 19 15.17 4.37 -0.94
CA ASP A 19 15.25 2.99 -1.46
C ASP A 19 16.46 2.22 -0.94
N ARG A 20 17.53 2.92 -0.57
CA ARG A 20 18.78 2.34 -0.05
C ARG A 20 18.87 2.38 1.47
N GLU A 21 17.88 2.95 2.14
CA GLU A 21 17.87 3.05 3.60
C GLU A 21 17.30 1.77 4.21
N PRO A 22 18.07 1.00 5.00
CA PRO A 22 17.61 -0.25 5.59
C PRO A 22 16.35 -0.09 6.46
N ALA A 23 16.21 1.07 7.12
CA ALA A 23 15.03 1.39 7.90
C ALA A 23 13.77 1.56 7.03
N SER A 24 13.90 2.19 5.86
CA SER A 24 12.80 2.37 4.91
C SER A 24 12.43 1.07 4.21
N GLU A 25 13.40 0.21 3.91
CA GLU A 25 13.14 -1.16 3.44
C GLU A 25 12.34 -1.97 4.46
N TRP A 26 12.80 -1.98 5.72
CA TRP A 26 12.09 -2.65 6.80
C TRP A 26 10.67 -2.12 6.96
N LEU A 27 10.48 -0.79 6.92
CA LEU A 27 9.16 -0.18 7.04
C LEU A 27 8.22 -0.61 5.90
N ARG A 28 8.72 -0.69 4.65
CA ARG A 28 7.95 -1.17 3.51
C ARG A 28 7.45 -2.60 3.74
N GLN A 29 8.32 -3.48 4.23
CA GLN A 29 7.96 -4.87 4.54
C GLN A 29 6.90 -4.98 5.65
N GLN A 30 6.91 -4.07 6.62
CA GLN A 30 5.88 -4.06 7.68
C GLN A 30 4.52 -3.52 7.20
N VAL A 31 4.51 -2.60 6.23
CA VAL A 31 3.29 -1.96 5.74
C VAL A 31 2.59 -2.78 4.65
N GLU A 32 3.34 -3.53 3.82
CA GLU A 32 2.80 -4.43 2.79
C GLU A 32 1.64 -5.34 3.27
N PRO A 33 1.75 -6.09 4.39
CA PRO A 33 0.64 -6.92 4.86
C PRO A 33 -0.57 -6.12 5.36
N ILE A 34 -0.38 -4.87 5.77
CA ILE A 34 -1.47 -3.98 6.21
C ILE A 34 -2.24 -3.49 4.99
N LEU A 35 -1.55 -3.13 3.91
CA LEU A 35 -2.18 -2.74 2.65
C LEU A 35 -3.00 -3.89 2.05
N ALA A 36 -2.46 -5.10 2.04
CA ALA A 36 -3.18 -6.29 1.56
C ALA A 36 -4.48 -6.55 2.34
N GLN A 37 -4.49 -6.30 3.66
CA GLN A 37 -5.70 -6.40 4.46
C GLN A 37 -6.73 -5.33 4.11
N ILE A 38 -6.28 -4.09 3.88
CA ILE A 38 -7.19 -2.98 3.53
C ILE A 38 -7.81 -3.21 2.15
N GLU A 39 -7.02 -3.64 1.17
CA GLU A 39 -7.51 -3.93 -0.18
C GLU A 39 -8.47 -5.14 -0.21
N GLY A 40 -8.15 -6.20 0.54
CA GLY A 40 -9.00 -7.39 0.66
C GLY A 40 -10.30 -7.20 1.45
N VAL A 41 -10.46 -6.08 2.16
CA VAL A 41 -11.68 -5.70 2.90
C VAL A 41 -12.68 -4.92 2.02
N THR A 42 -12.32 -4.64 0.76
CA THR A 42 -13.23 -4.01 -0.21
C THR A 42 -14.26 -5.05 -0.69
N PRO A 43 -15.57 -4.89 -0.42
CA PRO A 43 -16.61 -5.79 -0.91
C PRO A 43 -16.85 -5.68 -2.43
#